data_AF-A0A7K0N879-F1
#
_entry.id   AF-A0A7K0N879-F1
#
_cell.length_a   1.000
_cell.length_b   1.000
_cell.length_c   1.000
_cell.angle_alpha   90.00
_cell.angle_beta   90.00
_cell.angle_gamma   90.00
#
_symmetry.space_group_name_H-M   'P 1'
#
loop_
_entity.id
_entity.type
_entity.pdbx_description
1 polymer ?
#
loop_
_entity_poly.entity_id
_entity_poly.type
_entity_poly.pdbx_seq_one_letter_code
_entity_poly.pdbx_strand_id
1 'polypeptide(L)'
;MSHIDVQHISYSLPDGRVLLDDVTFRIPDGAVAALVGPNGAGKTTLLRMIAADISPDSGAIVHSGRLAVMRQFIGQMHEGTVRDLLLTVSPPLLRNAAADLDAAELRMMEIDDEVSQMAYAGAIADFGDAGGYEAEVTWDVVSMAAMGETFDTVRNRPVSTLSGGEQKRIVLEYLFRGVEEVLLLDEPDNYLDVPGKIWLEHQLKATSKTVLLISHDRELLNQAATHVVSVELGAAGNSVWVHGGNFDSFHEARRERFSRLEELRRRWDEELVKLRTLVLTLREKAKFNDGLASRYQAAVTRLKKFEEAGPPLEVPREQNVNMRLHGGRTAKRAVVAEHLELTGLTEAFDLEIWFGERLAVLGANGSGKSHLLRLLARGGSDPDIEHQPVGEVAIDEVAHSGLVRLGSRVRPGWFAQTHVRPDLQG
;
A
#
# COMPACT_ATOMS: atom_id res chain seq x y z
N MET A 1 18.93 -10.71 -15.29
CA MET A 1 19.15 -9.94 -14.05
C MET A 1 18.27 -8.71 -14.10
N SER A 2 17.14 -8.79 -13.42
CA SER A 2 16.10 -7.78 -13.26
C SER A 2 16.32 -6.97 -11.98
N HIS A 3 16.57 -5.66 -12.06
CA HIS A 3 16.78 -4.83 -10.87
C HIS A 3 16.06 -3.50 -11.03
N ILE A 4 15.87 -2.80 -9.91
CA ILE A 4 15.35 -1.42 -9.88
C ILE A 4 16.45 -0.53 -9.32
N ASP A 5 16.78 0.55 -10.02
CA ASP A 5 17.75 1.56 -9.61
C ASP A 5 17.09 2.94 -9.66
N VAL A 6 17.06 3.61 -8.51
CA VAL A 6 16.48 4.94 -8.31
C VAL A 6 17.62 5.86 -7.92
N GLN A 7 17.88 6.90 -8.72
CA GLN A 7 19.05 7.77 -8.57
C GLN A 7 18.65 9.23 -8.46
N HIS A 8 18.97 9.83 -7.31
CA HIS A 8 18.83 11.27 -7.05
C HIS A 8 17.44 11.84 -7.38
N ILE A 9 16.39 11.07 -7.06
CA ILE A 9 15.01 11.45 -7.35
C ILE A 9 14.53 12.51 -6.38
N SER A 10 14.09 13.65 -6.92
CA SER A 10 13.32 14.64 -6.18
C SER A 10 11.96 14.84 -6.84
N TYR A 11 10.94 15.06 -6.01
CA TYR A 11 9.57 15.25 -6.47
C TYR A 11 8.79 16.16 -5.54
N SER A 12 8.13 17.16 -6.12
CA SER A 12 7.31 18.15 -5.43
C SER A 12 5.84 17.96 -5.75
N LEU A 13 4.98 18.16 -4.76
CA LEU A 13 3.54 18.17 -4.94
C LEU A 13 3.11 19.44 -5.71
N PRO A 14 1.93 19.43 -6.36
CA PRO A 14 1.40 20.58 -7.09
C PRO A 14 1.26 21.86 -6.24
N ASP A 15 1.17 21.73 -4.91
CA ASP A 15 1.12 22.85 -3.97
C ASP A 15 2.51 23.44 -3.62
N GLY A 16 3.57 22.93 -4.25
CA GLY A 16 4.95 23.38 -4.06
C GLY A 16 5.68 22.71 -2.89
N ARG A 17 5.04 21.82 -2.13
CA ARG A 17 5.72 21.07 -1.06
C ARG A 17 6.60 19.97 -1.64
N VAL A 18 7.87 19.92 -1.25
CA VAL A 18 8.79 18.82 -1.59
C VAL A 18 8.32 17.54 -0.89
N LEU A 19 7.97 16.52 -1.66
CA LEU A 19 7.57 15.22 -1.13
C LEU A 19 8.78 14.31 -0.93
N LEU A 20 9.61 14.19 -1.96
CA LEU A 20 10.84 13.39 -1.97
C LEU A 20 12.03 14.29 -2.29
N ASP A 21 13.12 14.13 -1.55
CA ASP A 21 14.35 14.90 -1.73
C ASP A 21 15.56 13.97 -1.83
N ASP A 22 16.24 14.01 -2.98
CA ASP A 22 17.47 13.27 -3.29
C ASP A 22 17.41 11.76 -2.98
N VAL A 23 16.29 11.13 -3.35
CA VAL A 23 16.03 9.71 -3.07
C VAL A 23 16.89 8.84 -3.98
N THR A 24 17.75 8.02 -3.37
CA THR A 24 18.58 7.05 -4.05
C THR A 24 18.48 5.68 -3.40
N PHE A 25 18.16 4.65 -4.16
CA PHE A 25 18.20 3.26 -3.69
C PHE A 25 18.23 2.26 -4.85
N ARG A 26 18.69 1.04 -4.56
CA ARG A 26 18.70 -0.07 -5.51
C ARG A 26 18.08 -1.31 -4.89
N ILE A 27 17.25 -1.99 -5.67
CA ILE A 27 16.71 -3.32 -5.34
C ILE A 27 17.42 -4.34 -6.24
N PRO A 28 18.14 -5.31 -5.65
CA PRO A 28 18.90 -6.29 -6.43
C PRO A 28 18.00 -7.34 -7.09
N ASP A 29 18.60 -8.11 -8.00
CA ASP A 29 17.91 -9.17 -8.73
C ASP A 29 17.40 -10.29 -7.81
N GLY A 30 16.15 -10.69 -8.02
CA GLY A 30 15.45 -11.71 -7.23
C GLY A 30 15.11 -11.26 -5.80
N ALA A 31 15.27 -9.98 -5.47
CA ALA A 31 14.95 -9.49 -4.14
C ALA A 31 13.46 -9.18 -4.00
N VAL A 32 12.89 -9.58 -2.86
CA VAL A 32 11.58 -9.12 -2.39
C VAL A 32 11.82 -7.97 -1.42
N ALA A 33 11.53 -6.75 -1.85
CA ALA A 33 11.75 -5.51 -1.10
C ALA A 33 10.42 -4.91 -0.64
N ALA A 34 10.31 -4.65 0.66
CA ALA A 34 9.15 -3.99 1.25
C ALA A 34 9.34 -2.48 1.26
N LEU A 35 8.42 -1.72 0.66
CA LEU A 35 8.36 -0.27 0.74
C LEU A 35 7.48 0.15 1.93
N VAL A 36 8.12 0.58 3.01
CA VAL A 36 7.47 0.93 4.27
C VAL A 36 7.63 2.42 4.57
N GLY A 37 6.76 2.94 5.44
CA GLY A 37 6.82 4.35 5.85
C GLY A 37 5.45 4.89 6.26
N PRO A 38 5.38 6.07 6.89
CA PRO A 38 4.12 6.66 7.33
C PRO A 38 3.12 6.90 6.20
N ASN A 39 1.84 7.04 6.55
CA ASN A 39 0.81 7.41 5.58
C ASN A 39 1.05 8.84 5.09
N GLY A 40 0.94 9.05 3.78
CA GLY A 40 1.27 10.33 3.15
C GLY A 40 2.77 10.59 2.95
N ALA A 41 3.66 9.63 3.28
CA ALA A 41 5.10 9.80 3.04
C ALA A 41 5.51 9.71 1.55
N GLY A 42 4.60 9.31 0.66
CA GLY A 42 4.87 9.22 -0.78
C GLY A 42 5.17 7.82 -1.31
N LYS A 43 4.86 6.75 -0.56
CA LYS A 43 5.07 5.34 -0.97
C LYS A 43 4.43 5.03 -2.34
N THR A 44 3.13 5.27 -2.48
CA THR A 44 2.39 5.06 -3.73
C THR A 44 2.90 6.00 -4.84
N THR A 45 3.30 7.23 -4.51
CA THR A 45 3.90 8.16 -5.49
C THR A 45 5.22 7.62 -6.03
N LEU A 46 6.09 7.09 -5.15
CA LEU A 46 7.34 6.45 -5.54
C LEU A 46 7.09 5.22 -6.41
N LEU A 47 6.12 4.37 -6.05
CA LEU A 47 5.72 3.22 -6.86
C LEU A 47 5.23 3.65 -8.25
N ARG A 48 4.41 4.70 -8.34
CA ARG A 48 3.95 5.29 -9.62
C ARG A 48 5.09 5.86 -10.46
N MET A 49 6.09 6.49 -9.83
CA MET A 49 7.27 6.94 -10.56
C MET A 49 8.09 5.77 -11.11
N ILE A 50 8.24 4.68 -10.36
CA ILE A 50 8.92 3.46 -10.83
C ILE A 50 8.13 2.78 -11.95
N ALA A 51 6.80 2.82 -11.89
CA ALA A 51 5.91 2.38 -12.96
C ALA A 51 5.89 3.28 -14.20
N ALA A 52 6.61 4.41 -14.18
CA ALA A 52 6.60 5.47 -15.20
C ALA A 52 5.21 6.13 -15.43
N ASP A 53 4.30 6.06 -14.45
CA ASP A 53 3.02 6.77 -14.48
C ASP A 53 3.21 8.29 -14.23
N ILE A 54 4.23 8.65 -13.45
CA ILE A 54 4.56 10.01 -13.05
C ILE A 54 6.06 10.22 -13.28
N SER A 55 6.43 11.35 -13.87
CA SER A 55 7.84 11.72 -14.01
C SER A 55 8.34 12.46 -12.76
N PRO A 56 9.56 12.16 -12.29
CA PRO A 56 10.19 12.94 -11.22
C PRO A 56 10.59 14.35 -11.71
N ASP A 57 10.79 15.30 -10.79
CA ASP A 57 11.29 16.65 -11.12
C ASP A 57 12.77 16.62 -11.50
N SER A 58 13.54 15.73 -10.86
CA SER A 58 14.96 15.49 -11.12
C SER A 58 15.33 14.05 -10.82
N GLY A 59 16.48 13.61 -11.32
CA GLY A 59 16.98 12.25 -11.14
C GLY A 59 16.55 11.30 -12.25
N ALA A 60 16.86 10.01 -12.07
CA ALA A 60 16.52 8.97 -13.03
C ALA A 60 16.08 7.68 -12.33
N ILE A 61 15.14 6.97 -12.96
CA ILE A 61 14.74 5.63 -12.57
C ILE A 61 15.06 4.70 -13.72
N VAL A 62 15.80 3.63 -13.42
CA VAL A 62 16.16 2.59 -14.38
C VAL A 62 15.72 1.26 -13.80
N HIS A 63 15.01 0.46 -14.58
CA HIS A 63 14.77 -0.93 -14.26
C HIS A 63 15.22 -1.82 -15.41
N SER A 64 15.67 -3.03 -15.11
CA SER A 64 15.95 -4.05 -16.12
C SER A 64 14.87 -5.12 -16.12
N GLY A 65 14.49 -5.56 -17.32
CA GLY A 65 13.41 -6.53 -17.51
C GLY A 65 12.04 -5.91 -17.71
N ARG A 66 11.06 -6.76 -18.00
CA ARG A 66 9.65 -6.36 -18.12
C ARG A 66 9.05 -6.16 -16.73
N LEU A 67 8.27 -5.10 -16.58
CA LEU A 67 7.68 -4.67 -15.32
C LEU A 67 6.16 -4.82 -15.37
N ALA A 68 5.58 -5.44 -14.34
CA ALA A 68 4.15 -5.49 -14.12
C ALA A 68 3.76 -4.80 -12.80
N VAL A 69 2.57 -4.21 -12.77
CA VAL A 69 2.08 -3.42 -11.64
C VAL A 69 0.71 -3.92 -11.21
N MET A 70 0.58 -4.25 -9.93
CA MET A 70 -0.71 -4.38 -9.25
C MET A 70 -0.99 -3.10 -8.48
N ARG A 71 -2.05 -2.38 -8.86
CA ARG A 71 -2.47 -1.14 -8.20
C ARG A 71 -3.38 -1.44 -7.00
N GLN A 72 -3.44 -0.49 -6.06
CA GLN A 72 -4.19 -0.60 -4.81
C GLN A 72 -5.68 -0.96 -4.99
N PHE A 73 -6.32 -0.48 -6.06
CA PHE A 73 -7.77 -0.63 -6.27
C PHE A 73 -8.20 -2.01 -6.81
N ILE A 74 -7.26 -2.90 -7.12
CA ILE A 74 -7.59 -4.29 -7.44
C ILE A 74 -8.26 -4.93 -6.21
N GLY A 75 -9.44 -5.52 -6.38
CA GLY A 75 -10.29 -6.00 -5.28
C GLY A 75 -11.47 -5.09 -4.95
N GLN A 76 -11.55 -3.91 -5.58
CA GLN A 76 -12.68 -2.97 -5.48
C GLN A 76 -13.31 -2.69 -6.86
N MET A 77 -13.00 -3.51 -7.88
CA MET A 77 -13.61 -3.34 -9.19
C MET A 77 -15.05 -3.80 -9.16
N HIS A 78 -15.94 -2.93 -9.61
CA HIS A 78 -17.39 -3.17 -9.67
C HIS A 78 -17.91 -3.28 -11.11
N GLU A 79 -17.12 -2.85 -12.09
CA GLU A 79 -17.46 -2.86 -13.51
C GLU A 79 -16.48 -3.73 -14.30
N GLY A 80 -16.94 -4.20 -15.45
CA GLY A 80 -16.18 -5.09 -16.34
C GLY A 80 -16.31 -6.57 -15.99
N THR A 81 -15.54 -7.37 -16.72
CA THR A 81 -15.51 -8.82 -16.68
C THR A 81 -14.18 -9.36 -16.15
N VAL A 82 -14.11 -10.66 -15.87
CA VAL A 82 -12.86 -11.31 -15.44
C VAL A 82 -11.75 -11.12 -16.49
N ARG A 83 -12.07 -11.15 -17.79
CA ARG A 83 -11.13 -10.83 -18.86
C ARG A 83 -10.61 -9.40 -18.73
N ASP A 84 -11.48 -8.43 -18.48
CA ASP A 84 -11.08 -7.02 -18.34
C ASP A 84 -10.14 -6.84 -17.13
N LEU A 85 -10.43 -7.51 -16.02
CA LEU A 85 -9.57 -7.53 -14.84
C LEU A 85 -8.16 -8.03 -15.16
N LEU A 86 -8.04 -9.17 -15.85
CA LEU A 86 -6.75 -9.74 -16.26
C LEU A 86 -6.03 -8.85 -17.30
N LEU A 87 -6.78 -8.22 -18.19
CA LEU A 87 -6.24 -7.23 -19.12
C LEU A 87 -5.64 -6.05 -18.37
N THR A 88 -6.22 -5.55 -17.27
CA THR A 88 -5.68 -4.38 -16.54
C THR A 88 -4.22 -4.53 -16.11
N VAL A 89 -3.78 -5.77 -15.85
CA VAL A 89 -2.40 -6.11 -15.43
C VAL A 89 -1.56 -6.74 -16.54
N SER A 90 -2.14 -6.91 -17.73
CA SER A 90 -1.46 -7.43 -18.90
C SER A 90 -0.59 -6.37 -19.59
N PRO A 91 0.41 -6.75 -20.41
CA PRO A 91 1.25 -5.81 -21.13
C PRO A 91 0.46 -4.78 -21.97
N PRO A 92 0.91 -3.52 -22.10
CA PRO A 92 0.19 -2.49 -22.85
C PRO A 92 -0.14 -2.87 -24.30
N LEU A 93 0.77 -3.59 -24.97
CA LEU A 93 0.55 -4.06 -26.34
C LEU A 93 -0.66 -5.00 -26.42
N LEU A 94 -0.74 -5.97 -25.51
CA LEU A 94 -1.86 -6.90 -25.44
C LEU A 94 -3.17 -6.20 -25.08
N ARG A 95 -3.14 -5.23 -24.14
CA ARG A 95 -4.33 -4.45 -23.78
C ARG A 95 -4.89 -3.66 -24.97
N ASN A 96 -4.00 -3.01 -25.73
CA ASN A 96 -4.41 -2.21 -26.88
C ASN A 96 -4.98 -3.12 -27.97
N ALA A 97 -4.29 -4.22 -28.31
CA ALA A 97 -4.77 -5.17 -29.31
C ALA A 97 -6.11 -5.82 -28.91
N ALA A 98 -6.32 -6.11 -27.61
CA ALA A 98 -7.60 -6.60 -27.11
C ALA A 98 -8.73 -5.56 -27.27
N ALA A 99 -8.45 -4.29 -26.98
CA ALA A 99 -9.43 -3.21 -27.15
C ALA A 99 -9.77 -2.96 -28.62
N ASP A 100 -8.77 -3.02 -29.51
CA ASP A 100 -8.97 -2.88 -30.96
C ASP A 100 -9.80 -4.05 -31.51
N LEU A 101 -9.55 -5.27 -31.01
CA LEU A 101 -10.34 -6.45 -31.33
C LEU A 101 -11.80 -6.31 -30.87
N ASP A 102 -12.03 -5.91 -29.62
CA ASP A 102 -13.39 -5.71 -29.08
C ASP A 102 -14.16 -4.64 -29.89
N ALA A 103 -13.49 -3.56 -30.30
CA ALA A 103 -14.07 -2.51 -31.13
C ALA A 103 -14.39 -3.00 -32.56
N ALA A 104 -13.54 -3.85 -33.13
CA ALA A 104 -13.77 -4.45 -34.44
C ALA A 104 -14.92 -5.47 -34.41
N GLU A 105 -15.02 -6.27 -33.35
CA GLU A 105 -16.15 -7.20 -33.13
C GLU A 105 -17.48 -6.46 -33.05
N LEU A 106 -17.55 -5.41 -32.23
CA LEU A 106 -18.76 -4.61 -32.10
C LEU A 106 -19.18 -4.00 -33.45
N ARG A 107 -18.21 -3.46 -34.20
CA ARG A 107 -18.46 -2.90 -35.53
C ARG A 107 -18.99 -3.95 -36.51
N MET A 108 -18.41 -5.15 -36.51
CA MET A 108 -18.84 -6.26 -37.36
C MET A 108 -20.27 -6.73 -37.02
N MET A 109 -20.69 -6.62 -35.75
CA MET A 109 -22.07 -6.91 -35.34
C MET A 109 -23.07 -5.85 -35.80
N GLU A 110 -22.64 -4.58 -35.92
CA GLU A 110 -23.50 -3.46 -36.32
C GLU A 110 -23.56 -3.26 -37.84
N ILE A 111 -22.45 -3.51 -38.55
CA ILE A 111 -22.27 -3.22 -39.97
C ILE A 111 -21.69 -4.45 -40.67
N ASP A 112 -22.49 -5.08 -41.53
CA ASP A 112 -22.07 -6.22 -42.35
C ASP A 112 -21.50 -5.74 -43.70
N ASP A 113 -20.26 -5.24 -43.69
CA ASP A 113 -19.51 -4.84 -44.89
C ASP A 113 -18.08 -5.42 -44.93
N GLU A 114 -17.50 -5.48 -46.13
CA GLU A 114 -16.16 -6.03 -46.37
C GLU A 114 -15.08 -5.27 -45.56
N VAL A 115 -15.25 -3.97 -45.36
CA VAL A 115 -14.31 -3.13 -44.61
C VAL A 115 -14.27 -3.53 -43.13
N SER A 116 -15.43 -3.75 -42.51
CA SER A 116 -15.55 -4.17 -41.11
C SER A 116 -15.05 -5.60 -40.90
N GLN A 117 -15.34 -6.49 -41.85
CA GLN A 117 -14.81 -7.86 -41.84
C GLN A 117 -13.27 -7.89 -41.96
N MET A 118 -12.70 -7.07 -42.85
CA MET A 118 -11.23 -6.94 -42.99
C MET A 118 -10.60 -6.32 -41.73
N ALA A 119 -11.24 -5.33 -41.11
CA ALA A 119 -10.77 -4.74 -39.87
C ALA A 119 -10.76 -5.75 -38.72
N TYR A 120 -11.81 -6.58 -38.59
CA TYR A 120 -11.86 -7.66 -37.62
C TYR A 120 -10.77 -8.71 -37.84
N ALA A 121 -10.57 -9.16 -39.08
CA ALA A 121 -9.51 -10.10 -39.42
C ALA A 121 -8.10 -9.55 -39.07
N GLY A 122 -7.88 -8.25 -39.32
CA GLY A 122 -6.65 -7.56 -38.90
C GLY A 122 -6.48 -7.55 -37.39
N ALA A 123 -7.52 -7.15 -36.65
CA ALA A 123 -7.48 -7.08 -35.20
C ALA A 123 -7.25 -8.46 -34.53
N ILE A 124 -7.80 -9.55 -35.09
CA ILE A 124 -7.50 -10.91 -34.62
C ILE A 124 -6.00 -11.22 -34.79
N ALA A 125 -5.43 -10.90 -35.95
CA ALA A 125 -4.02 -11.15 -36.21
C ALA A 125 -3.14 -10.33 -35.26
N ASP A 126 -3.45 -9.03 -35.08
CA ASP A 126 -2.75 -8.14 -34.17
C ASP A 126 -2.84 -8.61 -32.71
N PHE A 127 -3.98 -9.15 -32.27
CA PHE A 127 -4.15 -9.76 -30.96
C PHE A 127 -3.27 -11.01 -30.79
N GLY A 128 -3.20 -11.85 -31.82
CA GLY A 128 -2.27 -12.99 -31.85
C GLY A 128 -0.81 -12.56 -31.74
N ASP A 129 -0.39 -11.59 -32.55
CA ASP A 129 0.98 -11.06 -32.57
C ASP A 129 1.36 -10.36 -31.25
N ALA A 130 0.39 -9.78 -30.55
CA ALA A 130 0.56 -9.21 -29.21
C ALA A 130 0.68 -10.28 -28.09
N GLY A 131 0.59 -11.57 -28.42
CA GLY A 131 0.67 -12.69 -27.48
C GLY A 131 -0.66 -13.05 -26.82
N GLY A 132 -1.78 -12.73 -27.47
CA GLY A 132 -3.12 -12.94 -26.92
C GLY A 132 -3.46 -14.41 -26.67
N TYR A 133 -3.01 -15.32 -27.53
CA TYR A 133 -3.26 -16.76 -27.35
C TYR A 133 -2.47 -17.34 -26.18
N GLU A 134 -1.22 -16.93 -26.00
CA GLU A 134 -0.40 -17.31 -24.84
C GLU A 134 -0.98 -16.75 -23.54
N ALA A 135 -1.51 -15.52 -23.60
CA ALA A 135 -2.20 -14.91 -22.48
C ALA A 135 -3.47 -15.69 -22.12
N GLU A 136 -4.31 -16.07 -23.08
CA GLU A 136 -5.52 -16.87 -22.83
C GLU A 136 -5.21 -18.23 -22.20
N VAL A 137 -4.13 -18.91 -22.63
CA VAL A 137 -3.67 -20.15 -21.98
C VAL A 137 -3.27 -19.91 -20.52
N THR A 138 -2.56 -18.81 -20.26
CA THR A 138 -2.18 -18.42 -18.90
C THR A 138 -3.42 -18.07 -18.08
N TRP A 139 -4.39 -17.37 -18.68
CA TRP A 139 -5.66 -16.99 -18.08
C TRP A 139 -6.48 -18.22 -17.67
N ASP A 140 -6.49 -19.28 -18.49
CA ASP A 140 -7.14 -20.55 -18.12
C ASP A 140 -6.53 -21.19 -16.87
N VAL A 141 -5.19 -21.25 -16.82
CA VAL A 141 -4.48 -21.82 -15.67
C VAL A 141 -4.73 -21.01 -14.39
N VAL A 142 -4.73 -19.67 -14.46
CA VAL A 142 -4.95 -18.81 -13.29
C VAL A 142 -6.41 -18.83 -12.84
N SER A 143 -7.37 -18.87 -13.76
CA SER A 143 -8.80 -19.01 -13.44
C SER A 143 -9.05 -20.35 -12.74
N MET A 144 -8.47 -21.44 -13.23
CA MET A 144 -8.55 -22.74 -12.58
C MET A 144 -7.91 -22.74 -11.19
N ALA A 145 -6.74 -22.11 -11.02
CA ALA A 145 -6.05 -22.07 -9.72
C ALA A 145 -6.73 -21.16 -8.69
N ALA A 146 -7.28 -20.02 -9.11
CA ALA A 146 -7.88 -19.03 -8.23
C ALA A 146 -9.36 -19.31 -7.93
N MET A 147 -10.10 -19.85 -8.90
CA MET A 147 -11.57 -19.96 -8.87
C MET A 147 -12.07 -21.40 -9.03
N GLY A 148 -11.24 -22.33 -9.51
CA GLY A 148 -11.64 -23.71 -9.77
C GLY A 148 -12.43 -23.90 -11.07
N GLU A 149 -12.50 -22.87 -11.92
CA GLU A 149 -13.24 -22.87 -13.20
C GLU A 149 -12.33 -22.40 -14.35
N THR A 150 -12.58 -22.91 -15.56
CA THR A 150 -11.82 -22.58 -16.78
C THR A 150 -12.07 -21.14 -17.21
N PHE A 151 -11.08 -20.53 -17.89
CA PHE A 151 -11.20 -19.15 -18.36
C PHE A 151 -12.39 -18.95 -19.29
N ASP A 152 -12.68 -19.91 -20.17
CA ASP A 152 -13.83 -19.83 -21.09
C ASP A 152 -15.17 -19.66 -20.35
N THR A 153 -15.31 -20.31 -19.19
CA THR A 153 -16.51 -20.20 -18.35
C THR A 153 -16.59 -18.86 -17.65
N VAL A 154 -15.46 -18.35 -17.14
CA VAL A 154 -15.44 -17.17 -16.27
C VAL A 154 -15.15 -15.86 -17.01
N ARG A 155 -14.64 -15.89 -18.26
CA ARG A 155 -14.14 -14.70 -18.97
C ARG A 155 -15.13 -13.54 -19.00
N ASN A 156 -16.42 -13.84 -19.22
CA ASN A 156 -17.51 -12.87 -19.33
C ASN A 156 -18.27 -12.66 -18.02
N ARG A 157 -17.86 -13.33 -16.93
CA ARG A 157 -18.48 -13.18 -15.61
C ARG A 157 -18.22 -11.74 -15.11
N PRO A 158 -19.25 -11.02 -14.64
CA PRO A 158 -19.04 -9.68 -14.09
C PRO A 158 -18.15 -9.71 -12.85
N VAL A 159 -17.18 -8.81 -12.77
CA VAL A 159 -16.20 -8.74 -11.65
C VAL A 159 -16.89 -8.43 -10.32
N SER A 160 -18.04 -7.76 -10.36
CA SER A 160 -18.89 -7.48 -9.18
C SER A 160 -19.42 -8.74 -8.49
N THR A 161 -19.43 -9.89 -9.18
CA THR A 161 -19.83 -11.18 -8.59
C THR A 161 -18.70 -11.88 -7.85
N LEU A 162 -17.49 -11.31 -7.87
CA LEU A 162 -16.31 -11.82 -7.16
C LEU A 162 -16.09 -11.04 -5.88
N SER A 163 -15.69 -11.74 -4.83
CA SER A 163 -15.15 -11.10 -3.63
C SER A 163 -13.84 -10.38 -3.94
N GLY A 164 -13.53 -9.32 -3.20
CA GLY A 164 -12.26 -8.59 -3.38
C GLY A 164 -11.02 -9.48 -3.21
N GLY A 165 -11.11 -10.53 -2.38
CA GLY A 165 -10.05 -11.53 -2.24
C GLY A 165 -9.88 -12.40 -3.49
N GLU A 166 -10.96 -12.84 -4.13
CA GLU A 166 -10.91 -13.59 -5.40
C GLU A 166 -10.34 -12.74 -6.53
N GLN A 167 -10.78 -11.48 -6.64
CA GLN A 167 -10.24 -10.53 -7.63
C GLN A 167 -8.72 -10.34 -7.47
N LYS A 168 -8.23 -10.24 -6.22
CA LYS A 168 -6.79 -10.15 -5.98
C LYS A 168 -6.06 -11.44 -6.26
N ARG A 169 -6.63 -12.57 -5.86
CA ARG A 169 -6.02 -13.88 -6.04
C ARG A 169 -5.78 -14.19 -7.51
N ILE A 170 -6.76 -13.94 -8.38
CA ILE A 170 -6.60 -14.18 -9.82
C ILE A 170 -5.52 -13.27 -10.44
N VAL A 171 -5.48 -12.00 -10.05
CA VAL A 171 -4.46 -11.05 -10.51
C VAL A 171 -3.07 -11.44 -10.03
N LEU A 172 -2.92 -11.80 -8.76
CA LEU A 172 -1.64 -12.21 -8.19
C LEU A 172 -1.15 -13.52 -8.82
N GLU A 173 -2.01 -14.52 -9.00
CA GLU A 173 -1.67 -15.76 -9.73
C GLU A 173 -1.16 -15.45 -11.14
N TYR A 174 -1.80 -14.52 -11.86
CA TYR A 174 -1.32 -14.08 -13.17
C TYR A 174 0.05 -13.41 -13.11
N LEU A 175 0.27 -12.47 -12.18
CA LEU A 175 1.55 -11.75 -12.05
C LEU A 175 2.72 -12.66 -11.68
N PHE A 176 2.51 -13.63 -10.80
CA PHE A 176 3.54 -14.59 -10.42
C PHE A 176 3.87 -15.59 -11.54
N ARG A 177 2.92 -15.92 -12.41
CA ARG A 177 3.12 -16.82 -13.56
C ARG A 177 3.53 -16.12 -14.84
N GLY A 178 3.29 -14.81 -14.93
CA GLY A 178 3.58 -13.98 -16.08
C GLY A 178 5.07 -13.97 -16.43
N VAL A 179 5.39 -13.39 -17.59
CA VAL A 179 6.76 -13.33 -18.10
C VAL A 179 7.58 -12.17 -17.52
N GLU A 180 6.94 -11.29 -16.74
CA GLU A 180 7.56 -10.09 -16.19
C GLU A 180 8.52 -10.42 -15.07
N GLU A 181 9.73 -9.84 -15.12
CA GLU A 181 10.79 -10.15 -14.16
C GLU A 181 10.72 -9.22 -12.94
N VAL A 182 10.06 -8.06 -13.07
CA VAL A 182 9.87 -7.08 -12.01
C VAL A 182 8.40 -6.91 -11.68
N LEU A 183 8.03 -7.03 -10.40
CA LEU A 183 6.66 -6.82 -9.91
C LEU A 183 6.60 -5.64 -8.95
N LEU A 184 5.68 -4.71 -9.18
CA LEU A 184 5.31 -3.66 -8.23
C LEU A 184 3.93 -3.98 -7.66
N LEU A 185 3.84 -4.21 -6.35
CA LEU A 185 2.60 -4.64 -5.69
C LEU A 185 2.16 -3.63 -4.63
N ASP A 186 1.05 -2.94 -4.87
CA ASP A 186 0.50 -1.98 -3.91
C ASP A 186 -0.62 -2.64 -3.08
N GLU A 187 -0.36 -2.88 -1.80
CA GLU A 187 -1.27 -3.51 -0.83
C GLU A 187 -1.82 -4.88 -1.28
N PRO A 188 -0.98 -5.85 -1.69
CA PRO A 188 -1.44 -7.11 -2.28
C PRO A 188 -2.23 -8.00 -1.31
N ASP A 189 -2.05 -7.84 0.00
CA ASP A 189 -2.65 -8.68 1.04
C ASP A 189 -4.02 -8.19 1.53
N ASN A 190 -4.38 -6.94 1.26
CA ASN A 190 -5.70 -6.41 1.65
C ASN A 190 -6.81 -7.25 1.01
N TYR A 191 -7.92 -7.48 1.72
CA TYR A 191 -9.01 -8.37 1.28
C TYR A 191 -8.66 -9.85 1.15
N LEU A 192 -7.42 -10.29 1.32
CA LEU A 192 -7.13 -11.72 1.43
C LEU A 192 -7.50 -12.21 2.83
N ASP A 193 -8.12 -13.39 2.88
CA ASP A 193 -8.32 -14.11 4.13
C ASP A 193 -7.00 -14.75 4.59
N VAL A 194 -7.01 -15.39 5.77
CA VAL A 194 -5.78 -15.98 6.34
C VAL A 194 -5.13 -17.00 5.40
N PRO A 195 -5.87 -17.96 4.80
CA PRO A 195 -5.30 -18.87 3.79
C PRO A 195 -4.72 -18.13 2.58
N GLY A 196 -5.40 -17.10 2.07
CA GLY A 196 -4.90 -16.28 0.96
C GLY A 196 -3.61 -15.54 1.29
N LYS A 197 -3.47 -15.03 2.52
CA LYS A 197 -2.23 -14.39 2.99
C LYS A 197 -1.07 -15.37 3.08
N ILE A 198 -1.30 -16.55 3.66
CA ILE A 198 -0.28 -17.62 3.73
C ILE A 198 0.14 -18.06 2.32
N TRP A 199 -0.81 -18.18 1.39
CA TRP A 199 -0.50 -18.47 -0.01
C TRP A 199 0.38 -17.38 -0.63
N LEU A 200 0.06 -16.10 -0.41
CA LEU A 200 0.84 -14.97 -0.92
C LEU A 200 2.27 -14.97 -0.34
N GLU A 201 2.42 -15.24 0.95
CA GLU A 201 3.73 -15.41 1.60
C GLU A 201 4.56 -16.49 0.91
N HIS A 202 3.94 -17.65 0.60
CA HIS A 202 4.62 -18.74 -0.08
C HIS A 202 5.03 -18.36 -1.51
N GLN A 203 4.17 -17.66 -2.27
CA GLN A 203 4.48 -17.20 -3.61
C GLN A 203 5.64 -16.19 -3.61
N LEU A 204 5.63 -15.23 -2.68
CA LEU A 204 6.72 -14.25 -2.54
C LEU A 204 8.03 -14.90 -2.11
N LYS A 205 8.00 -15.95 -1.27
CA LYS A 205 9.22 -16.70 -0.90
C LYS A 205 9.77 -17.55 -2.05
N ALA A 206 8.90 -18.08 -2.90
CA ALA A 206 9.28 -19.00 -3.97
C ALA A 206 9.67 -18.30 -5.28
N THR A 207 9.27 -17.04 -5.45
CA THR A 207 9.53 -16.30 -6.69
C THR A 207 11.02 -15.99 -6.86
N SER A 208 11.48 -16.05 -8.12
CA SER A 208 12.80 -15.55 -8.53
C SER A 208 12.73 -14.13 -9.11
N LYS A 209 11.53 -13.55 -9.21
CA LYS A 209 11.30 -12.20 -9.70
C LYS A 209 11.76 -11.16 -8.67
N THR A 210 12.12 -9.99 -9.15
CA THR A 210 12.37 -8.83 -8.29
C THR A 210 11.04 -8.18 -7.94
N VAL A 211 10.71 -8.09 -6.65
CA VAL A 211 9.41 -7.60 -6.18
C VAL A 211 9.61 -6.37 -5.29
N LEU A 212 8.90 -5.29 -5.58
CA LEU A 212 8.73 -4.16 -4.67
C LEU A 212 7.27 -4.12 -4.22
N LEU A 213 7.02 -4.38 -2.94
CA LEU A 213 5.66 -4.40 -2.38
C LEU A 213 5.44 -3.33 -1.31
N ILE A 214 4.26 -2.73 -1.29
CA ILE A 214 3.75 -1.92 -0.17
C ILE A 214 2.77 -2.79 0.60
N SER A 215 3.01 -2.99 1.90
CA SER A 215 2.07 -3.69 2.78
C SER A 215 2.18 -3.16 4.21
N HIS A 216 1.07 -3.19 4.93
CA HIS A 216 1.02 -2.94 6.37
C HIS A 216 0.98 -4.23 7.20
N ASP A 217 0.94 -5.41 6.56
CA ASP A 217 0.94 -6.69 7.24
C ASP A 217 2.35 -7.09 7.67
N ARG A 218 2.60 -6.95 8.98
CA ARG A 218 3.91 -7.24 9.58
C ARG A 218 4.31 -8.69 9.42
N GLU A 219 3.37 -9.62 9.41
CA GLU A 219 3.68 -11.05 9.27
C GLU A 219 4.13 -11.34 7.84
N LEU A 220 3.39 -10.86 6.85
CA LEU A 220 3.79 -10.98 5.43
C LEU A 220 5.19 -10.41 5.21
N LEU A 221 5.47 -9.20 5.73
CA LEU A 221 6.77 -8.56 5.58
C LEU A 221 7.88 -9.34 6.29
N ASN A 222 7.63 -9.84 7.51
CA ASN A 222 8.58 -10.66 8.25
C ASN A 222 8.93 -11.96 7.50
N GLN A 223 7.93 -12.58 6.90
CA GLN A 223 8.07 -13.87 6.23
C GLN A 223 8.72 -13.73 4.86
N ALA A 224 8.31 -12.74 4.05
CA ALA A 224 8.68 -12.66 2.64
C ALA A 224 9.75 -11.62 2.30
N ALA A 225 9.84 -10.51 3.05
CA ALA A 225 10.72 -9.41 2.66
C ALA A 225 12.19 -9.72 2.98
N THR A 226 13.03 -9.64 1.95
CA THR A 226 14.50 -9.76 2.04
C THR A 226 15.19 -8.42 2.27
N HIS A 227 14.52 -7.33 1.87
CA HIS A 227 14.99 -5.96 2.02
C HIS A 227 13.84 -5.08 2.47
N VAL A 228 14.15 -4.00 3.17
CA VAL A 228 13.16 -2.99 3.58
C VAL A 228 13.61 -1.62 3.09
N VAL A 229 12.84 -1.05 2.17
CA VAL A 229 12.99 0.33 1.68
C VAL A 229 12.08 1.20 2.55
N SER A 230 12.66 1.97 3.47
CA SER A 230 11.91 2.84 4.38
C SER A 230 11.88 4.26 3.86
N VAL A 231 10.67 4.79 3.65
CA VAL A 231 10.42 6.21 3.37
C VAL A 231 10.26 6.94 4.69
N GLU A 232 11.20 7.85 4.94
CA GLU A 232 11.41 8.50 6.22
C GLU A 232 11.05 9.98 6.14
N LEU A 233 10.24 10.46 7.09
CA LEU A 233 9.77 11.85 7.11
C LEU A 233 10.90 12.81 7.46
N GLY A 234 11.22 13.74 6.55
CA GLY A 234 12.22 14.79 6.77
C GLY A 234 11.62 16.19 6.79
N ALA A 235 12.41 17.18 7.24
CA ALA A 235 11.97 18.58 7.31
C ALA A 235 12.01 19.29 5.94
N ALA A 236 12.97 18.95 5.08
CA ALA A 236 13.14 19.51 3.74
C ALA A 236 12.47 18.67 2.63
N GLY A 237 12.08 17.44 2.95
CA GLY A 237 11.52 16.44 2.04
C GLY A 237 11.69 15.06 2.66
N ASN A 238 10.96 14.05 2.18
CA ASN A 238 11.13 12.68 2.67
C ASN A 238 12.35 12.03 2.01
N SER A 239 13.09 11.27 2.82
CA SER A 239 14.27 10.54 2.38
C SER A 239 14.00 9.04 2.36
N VAL A 240 14.87 8.27 1.73
CA VAL A 240 14.76 6.81 1.72
C VAL A 240 16.01 6.18 2.33
N TRP A 241 15.79 5.10 3.06
CA TRP A 241 16.86 4.23 3.56
C TRP A 241 16.54 2.78 3.26
N VAL A 242 17.55 2.04 2.78
CA VAL A 242 17.44 0.60 2.54
C VAL A 242 18.11 -0.18 3.66
N HIS A 243 17.34 -1.07 4.26
CA HIS A 243 17.82 -2.12 5.14
C HIS A 243 17.98 -3.41 4.35
N GLY A 244 19.20 -3.95 4.30
CA GLY A 244 19.55 -5.17 3.57
C GLY A 244 19.22 -6.48 4.30
N GLY A 245 18.31 -6.43 5.28
CA GLY A 245 17.86 -7.58 6.03
C GLY A 245 16.34 -7.70 6.04
N ASN A 246 15.85 -8.73 6.71
CA ASN A 246 14.43 -8.97 6.89
C ASN A 246 13.73 -7.88 7.72
N PHE A 247 12.40 -7.89 7.70
CA PHE A 247 11.58 -6.92 8.45
C PHE A 247 11.71 -7.06 9.98
N ASP A 248 12.09 -8.23 10.49
CA ASP A 248 12.25 -8.46 11.93
C ASP A 248 13.42 -7.64 12.52
N SER A 249 14.57 -7.65 11.82
CA SER A 249 15.76 -6.87 12.21
C SER A 249 15.66 -5.37 11.89
N PHE A 250 14.72 -4.97 11.02
CA PHE A 250 14.58 -3.60 10.54
C PHE A 250 14.36 -2.58 11.67
N HIS A 251 13.46 -2.89 12.60
CA HIS A 251 13.11 -1.94 13.66
C HIS A 251 14.28 -1.65 14.61
N GLU A 252 15.08 -2.65 14.91
CA GLU A 252 16.29 -2.49 15.73
C GLU A 252 17.36 -1.69 14.97
N ALA A 253 17.66 -2.09 13.73
CA ALA A 253 18.60 -1.38 12.87
C ALA A 253 18.21 0.10 12.67
N ARG A 254 16.90 0.39 12.55
CA ARG A 254 16.37 1.76 12.44
C ARG A 254 16.63 2.57 13.71
N ARG A 255 16.39 2.00 14.90
CA ARG A 255 16.68 2.66 16.19
C ARG A 255 18.16 2.96 16.37
N GLU A 256 19.03 2.00 16.06
CA GLU A 256 20.48 2.20 16.12
C GLU A 256 20.96 3.28 15.15
N ARG A 257 20.42 3.27 13.93
CA ARG A 257 20.69 4.30 12.92
C ARG A 257 20.27 5.68 13.43
N PHE A 258 19.09 5.80 14.03
CA PHE A 258 18.59 7.07 14.55
C PHE A 258 19.46 7.58 15.71
N SER A 259 19.80 6.71 16.66
CA SER A 259 20.71 7.06 17.76
C SER A 259 22.09 7.53 17.25
N ARG A 260 22.62 6.90 16.19
CA ARG A 260 23.87 7.33 15.55
C ARG A 260 23.74 8.71 14.91
N LEU A 261 22.63 9.01 14.23
CA LEU A 261 22.38 10.32 13.63
C LEU A 261 22.23 11.40 14.70
N GLU A 262 21.52 11.13 15.79
CA GLU A 262 21.41 12.03 16.94
C GLU A 262 22.78 12.38 17.53
N GLU A 263 23.62 11.37 17.75
CA GLU A 263 24.98 11.55 18.28
C GLU A 263 25.85 12.38 17.32
N LEU A 264 25.79 12.09 16.01
CA LEU A 264 26.51 12.88 15.00
C LEU A 264 26.03 14.33 14.97
N ARG A 265 24.71 14.55 15.04
CA ARG A 265 24.11 15.88 15.07
C ARG A 265 24.56 16.66 16.31
N ARG A 266 24.49 16.03 17.48
CA ARG A 266 24.95 16.64 18.74
C ARG A 266 26.41 17.04 18.67
N ARG A 267 27.29 16.16 18.18
CA ARG A 267 28.73 16.46 18.01
C ARG A 267 28.97 17.61 17.04
N TRP A 268 28.21 17.65 15.95
CA TRP A 268 28.31 18.75 14.98
C TRP A 268 27.87 20.07 15.60
N ASP A 269 26.76 20.09 16.34
CA ASP A 269 26.25 21.29 17.01
C ASP A 269 27.24 21.80 18.07
N GLU A 270 27.82 20.89 18.88
CA GLU A 270 28.86 21.22 19.84
C GLU A 270 30.11 21.81 19.18
N GLU A 271 30.57 21.23 18.06
CA GLU A 271 31.74 21.72 17.32
C GLU A 271 31.45 23.07 16.65
N LEU A 272 30.24 23.28 16.13
CA LEU A 272 29.81 24.57 15.59
C LEU A 272 29.88 25.66 16.65
N VAL A 273 29.36 25.39 17.85
CA VAL A 273 29.41 26.33 18.99
C VAL A 273 30.85 26.63 19.38
N LYS A 274 31.72 25.61 19.46
CA LYS A 274 33.15 25.79 19.76
C LYS A 274 33.86 26.64 18.71
N LEU A 275 33.64 26.38 17.43
CA LEU A 275 34.25 27.14 16.33
C LEU A 275 33.76 28.60 16.32
N ARG A 276 32.46 28.84 16.49
CA ARG A 276 31.90 30.19 16.59
C ARG A 276 32.48 30.96 17.78
N THR A 277 32.57 30.31 18.95
CA THR A 277 33.17 30.90 20.16
C THR A 277 34.65 31.23 19.96
N LEU A 278 35.42 30.34 19.32
CA LEU A 278 36.82 30.58 18.98
C LEU A 278 36.98 31.78 18.07
N VAL A 279 36.17 31.88 17.00
CA VAL A 279 36.21 32.99 16.05
C VAL A 279 35.92 34.32 16.76
N LEU A 280 34.88 34.37 17.62
CA LEU A 280 34.54 35.56 18.39
C LEU A 280 35.68 35.96 19.34
N THR A 281 36.25 34.99 20.06
CA THR A 281 37.34 35.23 21.01
C THR A 281 38.61 35.75 20.30
N LEU A 282 38.96 35.18 19.16
CA LEU A 282 40.10 35.63 18.35
C LEU A 282 39.84 37.00 17.73
N ARG A 283 38.60 37.30 17.32
CA ARG A 283 38.21 38.62 16.81
C ARG A 283 38.45 39.71 17.86
N GLU A 284 38.07 39.46 19.11
CA GLU A 284 38.29 40.41 20.20
C GLU A 284 39.78 40.58 20.52
N LYS A 285 40.53 39.48 20.64
CA LYS A 285 41.96 39.54 20.96
C LYS A 285 42.80 40.16 19.84
N ALA A 286 42.44 39.96 18.58
CA ALA A 286 43.13 40.53 17.43
C ALA A 286 43.02 42.06 17.36
N LYS A 287 42.02 42.69 18.00
CA LYS A 287 41.93 44.16 18.09
C LYS A 287 43.09 44.80 18.86
N PHE A 288 43.69 44.04 19.77
CA PHE A 288 44.73 44.53 20.70
C PHE A 288 46.10 43.89 20.43
N ASN A 289 46.20 42.94 19.49
CA ASN A 289 47.44 42.23 19.18
C ASN A 289 47.47 41.79 17.70
N ASP A 290 48.21 42.54 16.88
CA ASP A 290 48.32 42.32 15.43
C ASP A 290 48.88 40.93 15.07
N GLY A 291 49.67 40.32 15.95
CA GLY A 291 50.21 38.96 15.76
C GLY A 291 49.14 37.86 15.74
N LEU A 292 47.89 38.16 16.13
CA LEU A 292 46.77 37.21 16.13
C LEU A 292 45.89 37.30 14.87
N ALA A 293 46.12 38.27 13.98
CA ALA A 293 45.30 38.46 12.78
C ALA A 293 45.29 37.22 11.86
N SER A 294 46.44 36.57 11.65
CA SER A 294 46.55 35.35 10.84
C SER A 294 45.76 34.18 11.44
N ARG A 295 45.81 34.01 12.77
CA ARG A 295 45.05 32.97 13.48
C ARG A 295 43.55 33.22 13.43
N TYR A 296 43.12 34.47 13.53
CA TYR A 296 41.72 34.84 13.35
C TYR A 296 41.21 34.47 11.94
N GLN A 297 41.94 34.85 10.89
CA GLN A 297 41.57 34.52 9.50
C GLN A 297 41.53 33.00 9.25
N ALA A 298 42.45 32.25 9.83
CA ALA A 298 42.43 30.79 9.77
C ALA A 298 41.19 30.19 10.45
N ALA A 299 40.78 30.71 11.62
CA ALA A 299 39.58 30.27 12.31
C ALA A 299 38.29 30.61 11.54
N VAL A 300 38.21 31.81 10.93
CA VAL A 300 37.10 32.19 10.05
C VAL A 300 36.98 31.24 8.86
N THR A 301 38.10 30.94 8.20
CA THR A 301 38.13 30.01 7.07
C THR A 301 37.69 28.61 7.48
N ARG A 302 38.12 28.14 8.66
CA ARG A 302 37.72 26.84 9.21
C ARG A 302 36.22 26.79 9.53
N LEU A 303 35.67 27.83 10.17
CA LEU A 303 34.23 27.92 10.44
C LEU A 303 33.43 27.92 9.14
N LYS A 304 33.84 28.72 8.14
CA LYS A 304 33.19 28.77 6.84
C LYS A 304 33.14 27.39 6.18
N LYS A 305 34.27 26.68 6.10
CA LYS A 305 34.33 25.31 5.54
C LYS A 305 33.45 24.32 6.33
N PHE A 306 33.37 24.48 7.65
CA PHE A 306 32.55 23.63 8.50
C PHE A 306 31.05 23.89 8.28
N GLU A 307 30.64 25.15 8.13
CA GLU A 307 29.26 25.53 7.81
C GLU A 307 28.88 25.14 6.37
N GLU A 308 29.81 25.26 5.40
CA GLU A 308 29.63 24.82 4.01
C GLU A 308 29.43 23.30 3.89
N ALA A 309 30.09 22.50 4.73
CA ALA A 309 29.88 21.06 4.79
C ALA A 309 28.46 20.69 5.28
N GLY A 310 27.78 21.62 5.96
CA GLY A 310 26.43 21.43 6.46
C GLY A 310 26.33 20.47 7.65
N PRO A 311 25.16 20.42 8.30
CA PRO A 311 24.89 19.44 9.35
C PRO A 311 24.75 18.02 8.78
N PRO A 312 24.98 16.97 9.60
CA PRO A 312 24.62 15.60 9.22
C PRO A 312 23.11 15.47 9.00
N LEU A 313 22.70 14.38 8.32
CA LEU A 313 21.30 14.06 8.07
C LEU A 313 20.46 14.15 9.34
N GLU A 314 19.33 14.83 9.25
CA GLU A 314 18.40 14.94 10.37
C GLU A 314 17.75 13.59 10.67
N VAL A 315 17.43 13.39 11.95
CA VAL A 315 16.71 12.21 12.40
C VAL A 315 15.27 12.33 11.88
N PRO A 316 14.77 11.31 11.19
CA PRO A 316 13.39 11.32 10.72
C PRO A 316 12.39 11.49 11.85
N ARG A 317 11.28 12.17 11.56
CA ARG A 317 10.22 12.39 12.56
C ARG A 317 9.46 11.09 12.84
N GLU A 318 9.31 10.74 14.11
CA GLU A 318 8.42 9.67 14.54
C GLU A 318 6.99 10.19 14.77
N GLN A 319 6.00 9.47 14.25
CA GLN A 319 4.59 9.73 14.54
C GLN A 319 4.15 8.88 15.73
N ASN A 320 3.95 9.51 16.88
CA ASN A 320 3.41 8.85 18.07
C ASN A 320 1.93 9.23 18.25
N VAL A 321 1.03 8.34 17.80
CA VAL A 321 -0.42 8.49 17.99
C VAL A 321 -0.85 7.71 19.23
N ASN A 322 -1.19 8.42 20.30
CA ASN A 322 -1.75 7.81 21.51
C ASN A 322 -3.27 8.03 21.56
N MET A 323 -4.04 6.98 21.27
CA MET A 323 -5.49 7.01 21.44
C MET A 323 -5.87 6.63 22.87
N ARG A 324 -6.65 7.49 23.52
CA ARG A 324 -7.24 7.20 24.84
C ARG A 324 -8.76 7.15 24.74
N LEU A 325 -9.29 5.95 24.54
CA LEU A 325 -10.73 5.69 24.60
C LEU A 325 -11.13 5.46 26.06
N HIS A 326 -11.89 6.38 26.65
CA HIS A 326 -12.44 6.23 28.00
C HIS A 326 -13.92 5.87 27.90
N GLY A 327 -14.33 4.79 28.56
CA GLY A 327 -15.74 4.36 28.64
C GLY A 327 -16.41 4.84 29.94
N GLY A 328 -17.73 5.06 29.89
CA GLY A 328 -18.56 5.30 31.07
C GLY A 328 -18.94 4.02 31.83
N ARG A 329 -19.70 4.14 32.92
CA ARG A 329 -20.27 2.98 33.64
C ARG A 329 -21.37 2.32 32.79
N THR A 330 -21.25 1.02 32.55
CA THR A 330 -22.18 0.23 31.73
C THR A 330 -22.58 -1.09 32.42
N ALA A 331 -23.54 -1.81 31.84
CA ALA A 331 -23.94 -3.15 32.25
C ALA A 331 -22.80 -4.17 32.16
N LYS A 332 -22.85 -5.22 33.00
CA LYS A 332 -21.86 -6.31 32.97
C LYS A 332 -21.91 -7.13 31.68
N ARG A 333 -23.12 -7.41 31.17
CA ARG A 333 -23.37 -7.98 29.85
C ARG A 333 -23.55 -6.83 28.87
N ALA A 334 -22.67 -6.74 27.89
CA ALA A 334 -22.64 -5.67 26.90
C ALA A 334 -23.44 -6.02 25.64
N VAL A 335 -23.39 -7.28 25.19
CA VAL A 335 -24.14 -7.78 24.03
C VAL A 335 -24.68 -9.17 24.36
N VAL A 336 -25.93 -9.43 23.97
CA VAL A 336 -26.53 -10.76 23.99
C VAL A 336 -27.21 -11.00 22.64
N ALA A 337 -26.86 -12.09 21.98
CA ALA A 337 -27.54 -12.60 20.79
C ALA A 337 -28.12 -13.98 21.08
N GLU A 338 -29.40 -14.16 20.75
CA GLU A 338 -30.16 -15.40 20.95
C GLU A 338 -30.66 -15.88 19.58
N HIS A 339 -30.28 -17.09 19.18
CA HIS A 339 -30.61 -17.72 17.90
C HIS A 339 -30.37 -16.81 16.69
N LEU A 340 -29.30 -16.02 16.74
CA LEU A 340 -28.96 -15.07 15.68
C LEU A 340 -28.53 -15.84 14.44
N GLU A 341 -29.22 -15.59 13.34
CA GLU A 341 -28.87 -16.08 12.01
C GLU A 341 -28.74 -14.88 11.07
N LEU A 342 -27.58 -14.71 10.44
CA LEU A 342 -27.41 -13.73 9.38
C LEU A 342 -27.86 -14.37 8.07
N THR A 343 -28.93 -13.86 7.48
CA THR A 343 -29.66 -14.51 6.38
C THR A 343 -28.71 -14.88 5.23
N GLY A 344 -28.59 -16.18 4.97
CA GLY A 344 -27.75 -16.72 3.89
C GLY A 344 -26.24 -16.67 4.14
N LEU A 345 -25.80 -16.32 5.35
CA LEU A 345 -24.38 -16.14 5.69
C LEU A 345 -23.91 -17.01 6.86
N THR A 346 -24.76 -17.23 7.87
CA THR A 346 -24.43 -18.05 9.03
C THR A 346 -25.58 -18.98 9.38
N GLU A 347 -25.29 -20.10 10.03
CA GLU A 347 -26.31 -20.85 10.80
C GLU A 347 -26.67 -20.07 12.08
N ALA A 348 -27.76 -20.46 12.74
CA ALA A 348 -28.19 -19.81 13.99
C ALA A 348 -27.19 -20.07 15.13
N PHE A 349 -26.80 -19.01 15.84
CA PHE A 349 -25.87 -19.09 16.97
C PHE A 349 -26.25 -18.16 18.12
N ASP A 350 -25.76 -18.48 19.31
CA ASP A 350 -25.87 -17.65 20.51
C ASP A 350 -24.53 -16.97 20.81
N LEU A 351 -24.58 -15.72 21.29
CA LEU A 351 -23.38 -14.93 21.62
C LEU A 351 -23.63 -14.09 22.87
N GLU A 352 -22.71 -14.13 23.82
CA GLU A 352 -22.69 -13.22 24.96
C GLU A 352 -21.34 -12.52 25.05
N ILE A 353 -21.36 -11.18 25.17
CA ILE A 353 -20.16 -10.35 25.33
C ILE A 353 -20.26 -9.59 26.63
N TRP A 354 -19.21 -9.68 27.44
CA TRP A 354 -19.14 -9.01 28.74
C TRP A 354 -18.34 -7.70 28.65
N PHE A 355 -18.64 -6.77 29.55
CA PHE A 355 -17.94 -5.50 29.60
C PHE A 355 -16.46 -5.70 29.92
N GLY A 356 -15.59 -5.09 29.10
CA GLY A 356 -14.14 -5.18 29.22
C GLY A 356 -13.52 -6.29 28.38
N GLU A 357 -14.33 -7.18 27.78
CA GLU A 357 -13.83 -8.19 26.86
C GLU A 357 -13.33 -7.57 25.55
N ARG A 358 -12.29 -8.19 25.00
CA ARG A 358 -11.74 -7.86 23.69
C ARG A 358 -11.91 -9.09 22.81
N LEU A 359 -12.85 -9.02 21.88
CA LEU A 359 -13.20 -10.13 21.00
C LEU A 359 -12.74 -9.84 19.58
N ALA A 360 -12.20 -10.87 18.92
CA ALA A 360 -11.87 -10.86 17.52
C ALA A 360 -12.83 -11.80 16.78
N VAL A 361 -13.51 -11.28 15.74
CA VAL A 361 -14.38 -12.09 14.87
C VAL A 361 -13.56 -12.52 13.67
N LEU A 362 -13.31 -13.83 13.54
CA LEU A 362 -12.50 -14.43 12.47
C LEU A 362 -13.39 -15.30 11.56
N GLY A 363 -12.97 -15.48 10.31
CA GLY A 363 -13.70 -16.27 9.31
C GLY A 363 -13.24 -15.95 7.88
N ALA A 364 -13.66 -16.75 6.91
CA ALA A 364 -13.40 -16.49 5.49
C ALA A 364 -14.10 -15.20 5.00
N ASN A 365 -13.69 -14.69 3.84
CA ASN A 365 -14.44 -13.61 3.20
C ASN A 365 -15.86 -14.07 2.88
N GLY A 366 -16.83 -13.17 3.02
CA GLY A 366 -18.24 -13.51 2.84
C GLY A 366 -18.90 -14.23 4.02
N SER A 367 -18.18 -14.60 5.09
CA SER A 367 -18.76 -15.34 6.23
C SER A 367 -19.67 -14.52 7.17
N GLY A 368 -20.14 -13.34 6.75
CA GLY A 368 -21.04 -12.50 7.57
C GLY A 368 -20.38 -11.61 8.64
N LYS A 369 -19.05 -11.59 8.80
CA LYS A 369 -18.35 -10.79 9.84
C LYS A 369 -18.76 -9.30 9.86
N SER A 370 -18.71 -8.65 8.70
CA SER A 370 -19.08 -7.23 8.56
C SER A 370 -20.58 -6.99 8.77
N HIS A 371 -21.42 -8.00 8.50
CA HIS A 371 -22.86 -7.93 8.75
C HIS A 371 -23.14 -8.01 10.26
N LEU A 372 -22.47 -8.90 10.99
CA LEU A 372 -22.53 -8.96 12.44
C LEU A 372 -22.11 -7.62 13.07
N LEU A 373 -20.97 -7.06 12.65
CA LEU A 373 -20.50 -5.78 13.18
C LEU A 373 -21.44 -4.62 12.85
N ARG A 374 -22.06 -4.59 11.65
CA ARG A 374 -23.07 -3.59 11.30
C ARG A 374 -24.34 -3.72 12.14
N LEU A 375 -24.82 -4.94 12.37
CA LEU A 375 -25.98 -5.20 13.23
C LEU A 375 -25.73 -4.70 14.66
N LEU A 376 -24.56 -5.00 15.22
CA LEU A 376 -24.15 -4.47 16.52
C LEU A 376 -23.98 -2.95 16.52
N ALA A 377 -23.42 -2.39 15.44
CA ALA A 377 -23.26 -0.95 15.29
C ALA A 377 -24.58 -0.19 15.21
N ARG A 378 -25.65 -0.80 14.67
CA ARG A 378 -27.00 -0.23 14.69
C ARG A 378 -27.67 -0.26 16.05
N GLY A 379 -27.10 -0.97 17.03
CA GLY A 379 -27.69 -1.13 18.35
C GLY A 379 -28.41 -2.46 18.58
N GLY A 380 -28.28 -3.43 17.66
CA GLY A 380 -28.94 -4.73 17.71
C GLY A 380 -30.15 -4.84 16.76
N SER A 381 -31.05 -5.77 17.06
CA SER A 381 -32.21 -6.10 16.20
C SER A 381 -33.31 -5.03 16.24
N ASP A 382 -33.57 -4.48 17.43
CA ASP A 382 -34.56 -3.43 17.68
C ASP A 382 -34.00 -2.46 18.74
N PRO A 383 -33.20 -1.46 18.32
CA PRO A 383 -32.45 -0.62 19.24
C PRO A 383 -33.33 0.45 19.91
N ASP A 384 -33.40 0.42 21.25
CA ASP A 384 -33.89 1.56 22.02
C ASP A 384 -33.10 2.84 21.71
N ILE A 385 -33.71 4.01 21.93
CA ILE A 385 -33.07 5.33 21.68
C ILE A 385 -31.69 5.43 22.36
N GLU A 386 -31.48 4.76 23.49
CA GLU A 386 -30.19 4.78 24.18
C GLU A 386 -29.08 3.96 23.49
N HIS A 387 -29.43 3.01 22.62
CA HIS A 387 -28.55 2.09 21.91
C HIS A 387 -28.31 2.46 20.44
N GLN A 388 -29.02 3.45 19.92
CA GLN A 388 -28.82 3.95 18.56
C GLN A 388 -27.38 4.46 18.36
N PRO A 389 -26.79 4.26 17.16
CA PRO A 389 -25.43 4.65 16.86
C PRO A 389 -25.17 6.14 17.11
N VAL A 390 -23.97 6.45 17.61
CA VAL A 390 -23.52 7.83 17.80
C VAL A 390 -22.75 8.26 16.56
N GLY A 391 -23.39 9.01 15.67
CA GLY A 391 -22.75 9.59 14.48
C GLY A 391 -23.72 9.86 13.33
N GLU A 392 -23.26 10.62 12.34
CA GLU A 392 -24.03 10.94 11.11
C GLU A 392 -23.97 9.83 10.05
N VAL A 393 -23.24 8.75 10.32
CA VAL A 393 -23.06 7.64 9.37
C VAL A 393 -24.32 6.79 9.34
N ALA A 394 -25.07 6.84 8.24
CA ALA A 394 -26.16 5.91 7.99
C ALA A 394 -25.59 4.48 7.87
N ILE A 395 -26.09 3.56 8.70
CA ILE A 395 -25.70 2.15 8.68
C ILE A 395 -26.85 1.35 8.07
N ASP A 396 -26.57 0.69 6.95
CA ASP A 396 -27.57 -0.14 6.25
C ASP A 396 -28.13 -1.25 7.13
N GLU A 397 -29.39 -1.60 6.88
CA GLU A 397 -30.04 -2.70 7.56
C GLU A 397 -29.39 -4.05 7.21
N VAL A 398 -29.37 -4.95 8.19
CA VAL A 398 -28.82 -6.30 8.04
C VAL A 398 -29.99 -7.27 8.12
N ALA A 399 -30.22 -8.05 7.06
CA ALA A 399 -31.19 -9.14 7.09
C ALA A 399 -30.71 -10.23 8.06
N HIS A 400 -31.50 -10.48 9.09
CA HIS A 400 -31.20 -11.47 10.12
C HIS A 400 -32.48 -12.01 10.77
N SER A 401 -32.38 -13.18 11.39
CA SER A 401 -33.36 -13.71 12.34
C SER A 401 -32.72 -13.94 13.71
N GLY A 402 -33.56 -14.24 14.71
CA GLY A 402 -33.13 -14.24 16.10
C GLY A 402 -33.15 -12.83 16.70
N LEU A 403 -32.47 -12.65 17.83
CA LEU A 403 -32.55 -11.43 18.61
C LEU A 403 -31.18 -10.99 19.10
N VAL A 404 -30.83 -9.72 18.89
CA VAL A 404 -29.63 -9.08 19.41
C VAL A 404 -30.00 -7.89 20.26
N ARG A 405 -29.55 -7.89 21.51
CA ARG A 405 -29.76 -6.82 22.50
C ARG A 405 -28.42 -6.31 23.03
N LEU A 406 -28.32 -4.99 23.18
CA LEU A 406 -27.22 -4.36 23.88
C LEU A 406 -27.57 -4.17 25.36
N GLY A 407 -26.53 -4.19 26.21
CA GLY A 407 -26.67 -3.93 27.64
C GLY A 407 -26.97 -2.46 27.93
N SER A 408 -27.58 -2.16 29.08
CA SER A 408 -27.94 -0.78 29.43
C SER A 408 -26.74 0.16 29.41
N ARG A 409 -26.94 1.36 28.83
CA ARG A 409 -25.90 2.37 28.60
C ARG A 409 -24.73 1.92 27.72
N VAL A 410 -24.89 0.85 26.94
CA VAL A 410 -23.98 0.51 25.85
C VAL A 410 -24.40 1.31 24.63
N ARG A 411 -23.47 2.11 24.12
CA ARG A 411 -23.60 2.77 22.82
C ARG A 411 -22.50 2.27 21.90
N PRO A 412 -22.84 1.68 20.75
CA PRO A 412 -21.83 1.20 19.83
C PRO A 412 -21.12 2.39 19.17
N GLY A 413 -19.79 2.36 19.18
CA GLY A 413 -18.96 3.16 18.30
C GLY A 413 -18.55 2.30 17.11
N TRP A 414 -18.75 2.80 15.89
CA TRP A 414 -18.41 2.07 14.68
C TRP A 414 -17.30 2.77 13.92
N PHE A 415 -16.22 2.04 13.65
CA PHE A 415 -15.12 2.48 12.81
C PHE A 415 -14.96 1.47 11.67
N ALA A 416 -15.37 1.85 10.46
CA ALA A 416 -15.24 1.02 9.27
C ALA A 416 -13.94 1.38 8.52
N GLN A 417 -13.17 0.37 8.12
CA GLN A 417 -11.96 0.58 7.30
C GLN A 417 -12.27 1.23 5.95
N THR A 418 -13.45 0.98 5.39
CA THR A 418 -13.91 1.55 4.12
C THR A 418 -14.94 2.63 4.39
N HIS A 419 -14.50 3.78 4.89
CA HIS A 419 -15.23 5.00 4.55
C HIS A 419 -14.97 5.24 3.06
N VAL A 420 -15.91 4.83 2.20
CA VAL A 420 -16.17 5.56 0.96
C VAL A 420 -16.42 6.98 1.44
N ARG A 421 -15.41 7.83 1.31
CA ARG A 421 -15.50 9.26 1.56
C ARG A 421 -16.02 9.87 0.27
N PRO A 422 -17.32 10.13 0.14
CA PRO A 422 -17.88 10.69 -1.10
C PRO A 422 -17.32 12.11 -1.34
N ASP A 423 -16.83 12.76 -0.28
CA ASP A 423 -16.11 14.04 -0.29
C ASP A 423 -14.72 13.99 -0.95
N LEU A 424 -14.20 12.80 -1.24
CA LEU A 424 -12.92 12.58 -1.94
C LEU A 424 -13.09 11.97 -3.35
N GLN A 425 -14.32 11.82 -3.83
CA GLN A 425 -14.58 11.66 -5.26
C GLN A 425 -14.64 13.07 -5.87
N GLY A 426 -13.47 13.56 -6.25
CA GLY A 426 -13.31 14.66 -7.20
C GLY A 426 -13.23 14.12 -8.60
#